data_AF-A0A820LZ78-F1
#
_entry.id   AF-A0A820LZ78-F1
#
_cell.length_a   1.000
_cell.length_b   1.000
_cell.length_c   1.000
_cell.angle_alpha   90.00
_cell.angle_beta   90.00
_cell.angle_gamma   90.00
#
_symmetry.space_group_name_H-M   'P 1'
#
loop_
_entity.id
_entity.type
_entity.pdbx_description
1 polymer ?
#
loop_
_entity_poly.entity_id
_entity_poly.type
_entity_poly.pdbx_seq_one_letter_code
_entity_poly.pdbx_strand_id
1 'polypeptide(L)' 'RLQMLNAKQLSSDAIIVRLADKIYNLRDLNRETPVGWSEQRVKEYFEWSVQIARQLAGHNAQMDEILKDLFRQRNVQFE' A
#
# COMPACT_ATOMS: atom_id res chain seq x y z
N ARG A 1 3.03 9.04 10.83
CA ARG A 1 3.38 7.68 11.33
C ARG A 1 2.25 7.04 12.18
N LEU A 2 0.96 7.36 11.95
CA LEU A 2 -0.17 6.86 12.76
C LEU A 2 -0.80 5.56 12.24
N GLN A 3 -0.73 5.28 10.93
CA GLN A 3 -1.42 4.13 10.35
C GLN A 3 -0.79 2.77 10.70
N MET A 4 0.50 2.74 11.06
CA MET A 4 1.22 1.51 11.43
C MET A 4 0.85 0.96 12.82
N LEU A 5 0.29 1.79 13.72
CA LEU A 5 0.12 1.38 15.13
C LEU A 5 -1.17 0.58 15.39
N ASN A 6 -2.15 0.60 14.47
CA ASN A 6 -3.52 0.18 14.78
C ASN A 6 -4.02 -1.06 14.03
N ALA A 7 -3.18 -1.81 13.31
CA ALA A 7 -3.66 -2.96 12.52
C ALA A 7 -4.40 -4.02 13.37
N LYS A 8 -3.96 -4.25 14.62
CA LYS A 8 -4.56 -5.24 15.54
C LYS A 8 -5.94 -4.87 16.11
N GLN A 9 -6.43 -3.64 15.91
CA GLN A 9 -7.71 -3.17 16.46
C GLN A 9 -8.77 -2.88 15.38
N LEU A 10 -8.50 -3.18 14.12
CA LEU A 10 -9.43 -2.88 13.02
C LEU A 10 -10.42 -4.03 12.83
N SER A 11 -11.67 -3.68 12.52
CA SER A 11 -12.62 -4.64 11.98
C SER A 11 -12.22 -5.08 10.58
N SER A 12 -12.69 -6.25 10.14
CA SER A 12 -12.45 -6.76 8.78
C SER A 12 -12.82 -5.73 7.70
N ASP A 13 -13.95 -5.04 7.86
CA ASP A 13 -14.39 -4.01 6.91
C ASP A 13 -13.43 -2.81 6.87
N ALA A 14 -12.92 -2.38 8.03
CA ALA A 14 -11.96 -1.29 8.10
C ALA A 14 -10.60 -1.67 7.47
N ILE A 15 -10.23 -2.96 7.53
CA ILE A 15 -9.04 -3.48 6.83
C ILE A 15 -9.24 -3.42 5.32
N ILE A 16 -10.39 -3.86 4.81
CA ILE A 16 -10.72 -3.82 3.37
C ILE A 16 -10.67 -2.38 2.84
N VAL A 17 -11.28 -1.42 3.55
CA VAL A 17 -11.24 0.00 3.16
C VAL A 17 -9.81 0.52 3.12
N ARG A 18 -8.97 0.13 4.09
CA ARG A 18 -7.56 0.56 4.14
C ARG A 18 -6.72 -0.05 3.01
N LEU A 19 -6.95 -1.31 2.66
CA LEU A 19 -6.31 -1.95 1.51
C LEU A 19 -6.73 -1.26 0.21
N ALA A 20 -8.02 -1.00 0.03
CA ALA A 20 -8.55 -0.29 -1.14
C ALA A 20 -7.96 1.12 -1.29
N ASP A 21 -7.85 1.89 -0.19
CA ASP A 21 -7.17 3.19 -0.16
C ASP A 21 -5.72 3.07 -0.66
N LYS A 22 -4.95 2.09 -0.19
CA LYS A 22 -3.56 1.90 -0.64
C LYS A 22 -3.48 1.52 -2.11
N ILE A 23 -4.34 0.63 -2.59
CA ILE A 23 -4.39 0.27 -4.01
C ILE A 23 -4.67 1.50 -4.87
N TYR A 24 -5.64 2.32 -4.48
CA TYR A 24 -5.96 3.55 -5.21
C TYR A 24 -4.77 4.52 -5.25
N ASN A 25 -4.18 4.83 -4.09
CA ASN A 25 -3.06 5.75 -3.99
C ASN A 25 -1.84 5.28 -4.80
N LEU A 26 -1.51 3.98 -4.75
CA LEU A 26 -0.38 3.43 -5.51
C LEU A 26 -0.62 3.42 -7.02
N ARG A 27 -1.86 3.15 -7.47
CA ARG A 27 -2.23 3.29 -8.88
C ARG A 27 -2.11 4.72 -9.35
N ASP A 28 -2.53 5.67 -8.52
CA ASP A 28 -2.45 7.08 -8.85
C ASP A 28 -0.99 7.54 -8.97
N LEU A 29 -0.13 7.14 -8.03
CA LEU A 29 1.32 7.39 -8.10
C LEU A 29 1.99 6.72 -9.31
N ASN A 30 1.46 5.61 -9.83
CA ASN A 30 1.93 5.00 -11.08
C ASN A 30 1.46 5.76 -12.33
N ARG A 31 0.32 6.44 -12.25
CA ARG A 31 -0.21 7.25 -13.34
C ARG A 31 0.51 8.60 -13.41
N GLU A 32 0.68 9.27 -12.29
CA GLU A 32 1.26 10.60 -12.23
C GLU A 32 1.89 10.89 -10.86
N THR A 33 3.13 11.36 -10.86
CA THR A 33 3.80 11.82 -9.64
C THR A 33 3.22 13.18 -9.23
N PRO A 34 2.71 13.35 -7.99
CA PRO A 34 2.14 14.62 -7.54
C PRO A 34 3.13 15.78 -7.62
N VAL A 35 2.62 16.98 -7.90
CA VAL A 35 3.45 18.19 -7.96
C VAL A 35 4.23 18.38 -6.65
N GLY A 36 5.54 18.56 -6.77
CA GLY A 36 6.45 18.73 -5.64
C GLY A 36 6.93 17.43 -4.98
N TRP A 37 6.50 16.26 -5.47
CA TRP A 37 7.08 14.98 -5.07
C TRP A 37 8.27 14.63 -5.96
N SER A 38 9.36 14.19 -5.35
CA SER A 38 10.46 13.55 -6.06
C SER A 38 10.16 12.07 -6.28
N GLU A 39 10.80 11.46 -7.28
CA GLU A 39 10.73 10.00 -7.49
C GLU A 39 11.21 9.22 -6.25
N GLN A 40 12.17 9.77 -5.51
CA GLN A 40 12.62 9.20 -4.24
C GLN A 40 11.47 9.15 -3.21
N ARG A 41 10.67 10.22 -3.11
CA ARG A 41 9.51 10.26 -2.21
C ARG A 41 8.42 9.28 -2.64
N VAL A 42 8.23 9.09 -3.95
CA VAL A 42 7.33 8.06 -4.47
C VAL A 42 7.83 6.68 -4.04
N LYS A 43 9.11 6.37 -4.22
CA LYS A 43 9.71 5.10 -3.79
C LYS A 43 9.52 4.84 -2.29
N GLU A 44 9.79 5.83 -1.45
CA GLU A 44 9.56 5.76 0.00
C GLU A 44 8.09 5.48 0.35
N TYR A 45 7.14 6.04 -0.42
CA TYR A 45 5.72 5.77 -0.23
C TYR A 45 5.37 4.32 -0.59
N PHE A 46 5.95 3.76 -1.66
CA PHE A 46 5.77 2.35 -2.01
C PHE A 46 6.35 1.43 -0.93
N GLU A 47 7.56 1.70 -0.45
CA GLU A 47 8.20 0.94 0.64
C GLU A 47 7.39 1.00 1.94
N TRP A 48 6.87 2.18 2.28
CA TRP A 48 5.98 2.34 3.43
C TRP A 48 4.67 1.57 3.25
N SER A 49 4.12 1.55 2.03
CA SER A 49 2.88 0.83 1.72
C SER A 49 3.05 -0.68 1.84
N VAL A 50 4.23 -1.24 1.54
CA VAL A 50 4.54 -2.66 1.81
C VAL A 50 4.39 -2.97 3.31
N GLN A 51 4.91 -2.11 4.18
CA GLN A 51 4.81 -2.33 5.64
C GLN A 51 3.37 -2.34 6.14
N ILE A 52 2.49 -1.54 5.52
CA ILE A 52 1.05 -1.55 5.82
C ILE A 52 0.40 -2.82 5.26
N ALA A 53 0.64 -3.14 3.99
CA ALA A 53 0.04 -4.28 3.34
C ALA A 53 0.40 -5.61 4.03
N ARG A 54 1.65 -5.79 4.48
CA ARG A 54 2.06 -6.95 5.28
C ARG A 54 1.27 -7.14 6.57
N GLN A 55 0.94 -6.05 7.27
CA GLN A 55 0.16 -6.13 8.51
C GLN A 55 -1.31 -6.50 8.28
N LEU A 56 -1.79 -6.32 7.05
CA LEU A 56 -3.19 -6.51 6.66
C LEU A 56 -3.38 -7.71 5.73
N ALA A 57 -2.29 -8.36 5.30
CA ALA A 57 -2.30 -9.49 4.39
C ALA A 57 -3.15 -10.65 4.94
N GLY A 58 -3.74 -11.43 4.04
CA GLY A 58 -4.60 -12.57 4.36
C GLY A 58 -6.07 -12.23 4.62
N HIS A 59 -6.43 -10.95 4.74
CA HIS A 59 -7.84 -10.54 4.91
C HIS A 59 -8.60 -10.50 3.58
N ASN A 60 -7.92 -10.24 2.46
CA ASN A 60 -8.51 -10.26 1.14
C ASN A 60 -7.45 -10.66 0.09
N ALA A 61 -7.45 -11.92 -0.32
CA ALA A 61 -6.46 -12.48 -1.23
C ALA A 61 -6.39 -11.74 -2.58
N GLN A 62 -7.52 -11.25 -3.11
CA GLN A 62 -7.52 -10.50 -4.36
C GLN A 62 -6.80 -9.16 -4.22
N MET A 63 -7.02 -8.45 -3.10
CA MET A 63 -6.32 -7.18 -2.83
C MET A 63 -4.84 -7.39 -2.55
N ASP A 64 -4.46 -8.50 -1.89
CA ASP A 64 -3.07 -8.87 -1.67
C ASP A 64 -2.33 -9.07 -3.00
N GLU A 65 -2.93 -9.77 -3.97
CA GLU A 65 -2.33 -9.96 -5.30
C GLU A 65 -2.20 -8.64 -6.08
N ILE A 66 -3.23 -7.78 -6.04
CA ILE A 66 -3.15 -6.46 -6.67
C ILE A 66 -2.00 -5.63 -6.08
N LEU A 67 -1.83 -5.64 -4.77
CA LEU A 67 -0.74 -4.93 -4.09
C LEU A 67 0.62 -5.51 -4.48
N LYS A 68 0.77 -6.85 -4.52
CA LYS A 68 2.00 -7.50 -4.98
C LYS A 68 2.38 -7.07 -6.40
N ASP A 69 1.42 -7.00 -7.31
CA ASP A 69 1.66 -6.55 -8.68
C ASP A 69 2.12 -5.10 -8.74
N LEU A 70 1.48 -4.21 -7.97
CA LEU A 70 1.88 -2.80 -7.88
C LEU A 70 3.30 -2.63 -7.31
N PHE A 71 3.67 -3.42 -6.30
CA PHE A 71 5.02 -3.38 -5.73
C PHE A 71 6.08 -3.92 -6.71
N ARG A 72 5.77 -5.00 -7.45
CA ARG A 72 6.64 -5.52 -8.53
C ARG A 72 6.89 -4.49 -9.63
N GLN A 73 5.88 -3.72 -10.04
CA GLN A 73 6.03 -2.66 -11.05
C GLN A 73 7.04 -1.58 -10.67
N ARG A 74 7.27 -1.36 -9.35
CA ARG A 74 8.25 -0.38 -8.83
C ARG A 74 9.52 -1.03 -8.28
N ASN A 75 9.72 -2.34 -8.53
CA ASN A 75 10.84 -3.12 -7.97
C ASN A 75 10.96 -3.01 -6.44
N VAL A 76 9.83 -2.91 -5.74
CA VAL A 76 9.77 -2.90 -4.28
C VAL A 76 9.39 -4.30 -3.81
N GLN A 77 10.18 -4.87 -2.91
CA GLN A 77 10.01 -6.24 -2.44
C GLN A 77 8.83 -6.36 -1.47
N PHE A 78 7.91 -7.29 -1.77
CA PHE A 78 6.83 -7.74 -0.88
C PHE A 78 7.18 -9.15 -0.39
N GLU A 79 8.22 -9.29 0.43
CA GLU A 79 8.51 -10.56 1.13
C GLU A 79 7.49 -10.85 2.24
#